data_AF-A0AAW0NNG9-F1
#
_entry.id   AF-A0AAW0NNG9-F1
#
_cell.length_a   1.000
_cell.length_b   1.000
_cell.length_c   1.000
_cell.angle_alpha   90.00
_cell.angle_beta   90.00
_cell.angle_gamma   90.00
#
_symmetry.space_group_name_H-M   'P 1'
#
loop_
_entity.id
_entity.type
_entity.pdbx_description
1 polymer ?
#
loop_
_entity_poly.entity_id
_entity_poly.type
_entity_poly.pdbx_seq_one_letter_code
_entity_poly.pdbx_strand_id
1 'polypeptide(L)'
;MSRSMHLMYRNSVLLCKNKSLYLNFFVYKQRQFSTTKNCLNIMPAWVIDKYGGNDVLRFTKNAAFPIIHYPNEVIVKVCAAGLNPLDVSMRAGYGAATLSMKRDPLNIKQSGNEFPLILGRDVSGVIMECGLDVKYFKERDEVWASIPPWKQGSLAEFVVLSGNEISLKPKSLSHTEAASIPYVANTTWSALVNTGGLNKDNCAKKRILIIGGSGGVGTFAIQMLKAWGGHVTVTCSQNAERFVRGLGADHVVDYTAGPVEEPLRALEKFDLILDNIGGNTEQWALELLKPWTGAKYVHLSPLSSKTRTDSELQMA
;
A
#
# COMPACT_ATOMS: atom_id res chain seq x y z
N MET A 1 5.42 -44.26 31.10
CA MET A 1 6.65 -44.87 31.68
C MET A 1 7.67 -45.05 30.57
N SER A 2 8.88 -44.55 30.81
CA SER A 2 10.04 -44.52 29.93
C SER A 2 10.64 -45.91 29.70
N ARG A 3 11.22 -46.18 28.51
CA ARG A 3 12.67 -46.37 28.35
C ARG A 3 13.12 -46.69 26.92
N SER A 4 14.28 -46.12 26.64
CA SER A 4 15.09 -46.13 25.41
C SER A 4 15.66 -47.49 25.03
N MET A 5 16.09 -47.63 23.77
CA MET A 5 17.05 -48.65 23.37
C MET A 5 18.13 -48.04 22.45
N HIS A 6 19.34 -47.93 22.97
CA HIS A 6 20.58 -47.71 22.23
C HIS A 6 21.12 -49.07 21.76
N LEU A 7 21.62 -49.13 20.52
CA LEU A 7 22.39 -50.27 20.01
C LEU A 7 23.78 -49.77 19.59
N MET A 8 24.82 -50.35 20.16
CA MET A 8 26.22 -50.16 19.78
C MET A 8 26.84 -51.52 19.46
N TYR A 9 27.38 -51.60 18.24
CA TYR A 9 28.56 -52.35 17.77
C TYR A 9 28.74 -53.83 18.07
N ARG A 10 28.91 -54.62 16.99
CA ARG A 10 29.92 -55.69 16.96
C ARG A 10 30.48 -55.94 15.55
N ASN A 11 31.78 -56.25 15.56
CA ASN A 11 32.72 -56.34 14.46
C ASN A 11 32.40 -57.43 13.42
N SER A 12 32.82 -57.16 12.18
CA SER A 12 32.93 -58.13 11.08
C SER A 12 34.35 -58.71 11.04
N VAL A 13 34.49 -60.03 10.86
CA VAL A 13 35.71 -60.67 10.35
C VAL A 13 35.35 -61.88 9.47
N LEU A 14 35.81 -61.79 8.21
CA LEU A 14 36.18 -62.83 7.22
C LEU A 14 35.25 -64.05 6.95
N LEU A 15 34.84 -64.26 5.69
CA LEU A 15 35.56 -65.06 4.68
C LEU A 15 34.70 -65.36 3.42
N CYS A 16 35.15 -64.83 2.28
CA CYS A 16 35.28 -65.42 0.94
C CYS A 16 34.32 -66.55 0.48
N LYS A 17 33.57 -66.33 -0.62
CA LYS A 17 33.89 -66.84 -1.99
C LYS A 17 32.71 -66.68 -2.98
N ASN A 18 33.00 -66.03 -4.10
CA ASN A 18 32.56 -66.28 -5.48
C ASN A 18 31.11 -66.74 -5.77
N LYS A 19 30.35 -65.90 -6.49
CA LYS A 19 30.13 -66.05 -7.95
C LYS A 19 29.33 -64.87 -8.51
N SER A 20 29.78 -64.40 -9.67
CA SER A 20 29.27 -63.29 -10.47
C SER A 20 27.79 -63.47 -10.83
N LEU A 21 26.98 -62.47 -10.48
CA LEU A 21 25.63 -62.25 -11.01
C LEU A 21 25.50 -60.76 -11.34
N TYR A 22 25.09 -60.50 -12.58
CA TYR A 22 24.86 -59.18 -13.15
C TYR A 22 23.99 -58.31 -12.24
N LEU A 23 24.46 -57.13 -11.87
CA LEU A 23 23.64 -56.08 -11.27
C LEU A 23 23.87 -54.76 -12.01
N ASN A 24 22.76 -54.21 -12.52
CA ASN A 24 22.70 -52.93 -13.22
C ASN A 24 23.36 -51.81 -12.40
N PHE A 25 24.34 -51.13 -13.00
CA PHE A 25 24.89 -49.89 -12.47
C PHE A 25 23.83 -48.78 -12.57
N PHE A 26 23.13 -48.52 -11.47
CA PHE A 26 22.43 -47.25 -11.28
C PHE A 26 23.49 -46.17 -11.02
N VAL A 27 23.83 -45.42 -12.06
CA VAL A 27 24.65 -44.21 -11.94
C VAL A 27 23.88 -43.20 -11.08
N TYR A 28 24.29 -43.07 -9.82
CA TYR A 28 23.89 -41.94 -8.98
C TYR A 28 24.46 -40.66 -9.59
N LYS A 29 23.65 -39.94 -10.37
CA LYS A 29 23.94 -38.56 -10.76
C LYS A 29 24.01 -37.73 -9.47
N GLN A 30 25.23 -37.43 -9.02
CA GLN A 30 25.44 -36.32 -8.09
C GLN A 30 24.90 -35.07 -8.78
N ARG A 31 23.77 -34.53 -8.27
CA ARG A 31 23.32 -33.20 -8.65
C ARG A 31 24.38 -32.22 -8.16
N GLN A 32 25.20 -31.72 -9.08
CA GLN A 32 25.96 -30.50 -8.82
C GLN A 32 24.94 -29.38 -8.59
N PHE A 33 24.84 -28.93 -7.33
CA PHE A 33 24.21 -27.66 -7.03
C PHE A 33 25.12 -26.56 -7.56
N SER A 34 24.79 -26.06 -8.75
CA SER A 34 25.37 -24.82 -9.26
C SER A 34 24.72 -23.65 -8.51
N THR A 35 25.35 -23.22 -7.42
CA THR A 35 25.01 -21.96 -6.74
C THR A 35 25.70 -20.81 -7.45
N THR A 36 25.22 -20.45 -8.64
CA THR A 36 25.57 -19.19 -9.30
C THR A 36 24.35 -18.29 -9.41
N LYS A 37 23.69 -18.03 -8.28
CA LYS A 37 23.01 -16.76 -8.06
C LYS A 37 23.87 -16.01 -7.05
N ASN A 38 24.52 -14.93 -7.47
CA ASN A 38 25.08 -13.98 -6.52
C ASN A 38 23.93 -13.56 -5.61
N CYS A 39 23.93 -14.00 -4.35
CA CYS A 39 22.99 -13.46 -3.37
C CYS A 39 23.32 -11.98 -3.22
N LEU A 40 22.44 -11.13 -3.75
CA LEU A 40 22.45 -9.72 -3.41
C LEU A 40 22.13 -9.68 -1.91
N ASN A 41 23.13 -9.42 -1.08
CA ASN A 41 22.92 -9.23 0.36
C ASN A 41 22.54 -7.77 0.67
N ILE A 42 22.73 -6.89 -0.30
CA ILE A 42 22.45 -5.46 -0.19
C ILE A 42 21.76 -4.94 -1.46
N MET A 43 21.07 -3.83 -1.32
CA MET A 43 20.39 -3.10 -2.40
C MET A 43 20.46 -1.58 -2.20
N PRO A 44 20.31 -0.78 -3.27
CA PRO A 44 20.03 0.64 -3.19
C PRO A 44 18.65 0.95 -2.60
N ALA A 45 18.59 1.97 -1.75
CA ALA A 45 17.36 2.51 -1.19
C ALA A 45 17.51 3.96 -0.71
N TRP A 46 16.38 4.66 -0.62
CA TRP A 46 16.24 5.86 0.20
C TRP A 46 15.71 5.47 1.57
N VAL A 47 16.44 5.85 2.61
CA VAL A 47 16.11 5.54 4.00
C VAL A 47 16.06 6.80 4.85
N ILE A 48 15.43 6.70 6.01
CA ILE A 48 15.61 7.63 7.12
C ILE A 48 16.16 6.87 8.33
N ASP A 49 17.03 7.52 9.09
CA ASP A 49 17.60 6.97 10.34
C ASP A 49 17.01 7.65 11.60
N LYS A 50 16.21 8.69 11.39
CA LYS A 50 15.43 9.42 12.40
C LYS A 50 14.27 10.15 11.71
N TYR A 51 13.26 10.52 12.48
CA TYR A 51 12.18 11.38 11.99
C TYR A 51 12.66 12.84 11.83
N GLY A 52 12.09 13.57 10.88
CA GLY A 52 12.40 14.99 10.68
C GLY A 52 11.94 15.58 9.35
N GLY A 53 12.60 16.67 8.96
CA GLY A 53 12.40 17.37 7.69
C GLY A 53 12.91 16.56 6.49
N ASN A 54 12.96 17.18 5.32
CA ASN A 54 13.42 16.50 4.10
C ASN A 54 14.92 16.13 4.15
N ASP A 55 15.68 16.80 5.02
CA ASP A 55 17.11 16.59 5.27
C ASP A 55 17.45 15.21 5.86
N VAL A 56 16.47 14.50 6.44
CA VAL A 56 16.70 13.16 7.01
C VAL A 56 16.73 12.05 5.95
N LEU A 57 16.31 12.32 4.71
CA LEU A 57 16.35 11.35 3.63
C LEU A 57 17.80 11.11 3.18
N ARG A 58 18.22 9.84 3.22
CA ARG A 58 19.55 9.42 2.85
C ARG A 58 19.50 8.31 1.82
N PHE A 59 20.17 8.51 0.69
CA PHE A 59 20.40 7.44 -0.27
C PHE A 59 21.52 6.52 0.24
N THR A 60 21.33 5.20 0.13
CA THR A 60 22.32 4.19 0.45
C THR A 60 22.34 3.14 -0.64
N LYS A 61 23.52 2.56 -0.93
CA LYS A 61 23.67 1.37 -1.76
C LYS A 61 23.71 0.06 -0.95
N ASN A 62 23.65 0.19 0.38
CA ASN A 62 23.95 -0.87 1.33
C ASN A 62 22.74 -1.22 2.22
N ALA A 63 21.50 -0.94 1.79
CA ALA A 63 20.33 -1.42 2.52
C ALA A 63 20.28 -2.94 2.42
N ALA A 64 19.86 -3.65 3.48
CA ALA A 64 19.76 -5.11 3.44
C ALA A 64 18.78 -5.55 2.35
N PHE A 65 19.16 -6.57 1.57
CA PHE A 65 18.24 -7.17 0.61
C PHE A 65 17.06 -7.83 1.34
N PRO A 66 15.81 -7.65 0.88
CA PRO A 66 14.64 -8.21 1.56
C PRO A 66 14.65 -9.74 1.52
N ILE A 67 14.17 -10.36 2.60
CA ILE A 67 14.12 -11.82 2.74
C ILE A 67 12.66 -12.24 2.88
N ILE A 68 12.29 -13.35 2.25
CA ILE A 68 11.01 -14.03 2.48
C ILE A 68 11.07 -14.68 3.86
N HIS A 69 10.35 -14.11 4.82
CA HIS A 69 10.23 -14.67 6.17
C HIS A 69 9.05 -15.62 6.28
N TYR A 70 7.99 -15.38 5.51
CA TYR A 70 6.77 -16.18 5.51
C TYR A 70 6.49 -16.79 4.13
N PRO A 71 5.95 -18.02 4.06
CA PRO A 71 5.78 -18.74 2.80
C PRO A 71 4.75 -18.08 1.85
N ASN A 72 3.95 -17.13 2.33
CA ASN A 72 2.99 -16.37 1.53
C ASN A 72 3.55 -15.05 0.97
N GLU A 73 4.84 -14.76 1.16
CA GLU A 73 5.46 -13.52 0.69
C GLU A 73 6.08 -13.66 -0.71
N VAL A 74 6.27 -12.52 -1.37
CA VAL A 74 6.97 -12.38 -2.63
C VAL A 74 8.01 -11.27 -2.54
N ILE A 75 9.10 -11.39 -3.29
CA ILE A 75 10.05 -10.30 -3.52
C ILE A 75 9.74 -9.69 -4.88
N VAL A 76 9.52 -8.38 -4.90
CA VAL A 76 9.27 -7.60 -6.11
C VAL A 76 10.44 -6.69 -6.38
N LYS A 77 10.99 -6.74 -7.61
CA LYS A 77 11.90 -5.71 -8.11
C LYS A 77 11.07 -4.48 -8.46
N VAL A 78 11.34 -3.37 -7.79
CA VAL A 78 10.61 -2.12 -7.98
C VAL A 78 11.04 -1.49 -9.30
N CYS A 79 10.07 -1.27 -10.20
CA CYS A 79 10.30 -0.54 -11.44
C CYS A 79 9.91 0.94 -11.29
N ALA A 80 8.83 1.21 -10.56
CA ALA A 80 8.41 2.54 -10.18
C ALA A 80 7.68 2.54 -8.83
N ALA A 81 7.73 3.67 -8.12
CA ALA A 81 7.04 3.90 -6.88
C ALA A 81 6.32 5.26 -6.91
N GLY A 82 5.11 5.31 -6.37
CA GLY A 82 4.36 6.54 -6.13
C GLY A 82 4.69 7.13 -4.77
N LEU A 83 4.67 8.47 -4.69
CA LEU A 83 4.80 9.21 -3.44
C LEU A 83 3.43 9.72 -2.99
N ASN A 84 3.15 9.55 -1.69
CA ASN A 84 1.91 9.97 -1.08
C ASN A 84 2.17 11.03 0.01
N PRO A 85 1.18 11.88 0.34
CA PRO A 85 1.28 12.77 1.50
C PRO A 85 1.65 12.03 2.79
N LEU A 86 1.19 10.78 2.93
CA LEU A 86 1.54 9.93 4.06
C LEU A 86 3.06 9.68 4.18
N ASP A 87 3.80 9.55 3.07
CA ASP A 87 5.26 9.36 3.12
C ASP A 87 5.95 10.58 3.75
N VAL A 88 5.51 11.78 3.40
CA VAL A 88 6.02 13.04 3.97
C VAL A 88 5.66 13.16 5.45
N SER A 89 4.42 12.84 5.82
CA SER A 89 3.98 12.85 7.22
C SER A 89 4.74 11.82 8.05
N MET A 90 4.88 10.58 7.56
CA MET A 90 5.61 9.51 8.24
C MET A 90 7.08 9.87 8.43
N ARG A 91 7.72 10.51 7.44
CA ARG A 91 9.08 11.06 7.58
C ARG A 91 9.19 12.01 8.77
N ALA A 92 8.17 12.83 9.01
CA ALA A 92 8.11 13.76 10.13
C ALA A 92 7.69 13.11 11.48
N GLY A 93 7.53 11.78 11.54
CA GLY A 93 7.17 11.04 12.77
C GLY A 93 5.67 10.85 12.97
N TYR A 94 4.85 11.21 11.99
CA TYR A 94 3.41 11.01 12.06
C TYR A 94 3.05 9.52 12.20
N GLY A 95 2.19 9.20 13.17
CA GLY A 95 1.74 7.83 13.43
C GLY A 95 2.82 6.90 13.98
N ALA A 96 4.01 7.39 14.33
CA ALA A 96 5.13 6.55 14.77
C ALA A 96 4.75 5.59 15.91
N ALA A 97 4.06 6.08 16.96
CA ALA A 97 3.63 5.24 18.08
C ALA A 97 2.71 4.08 17.63
N THR A 98 1.66 4.39 16.87
CA THR A 98 0.69 3.41 16.37
C THR A 98 1.33 2.42 15.40
N LEU A 99 2.20 2.89 14.52
CA LEU A 99 2.90 2.05 13.55
C LEU A 99 3.95 1.15 14.23
N SER A 100 4.62 1.63 15.28
CA SER A 100 5.56 0.82 16.06
C SER A 100 4.84 -0.31 16.80
N MET A 101 3.65 -0.08 17.34
CA MET A 101 2.80 -1.15 17.90
C MET A 101 2.42 -2.20 16.85
N LYS A 102 2.18 -1.80 15.59
CA LYS A 102 1.91 -2.74 14.49
C LYS A 102 3.16 -3.51 14.05
N ARG A 103 4.34 -2.89 14.10
CA ARG A 103 5.63 -3.51 13.76
C ARG A 103 6.09 -4.52 14.80
N ASP A 104 5.72 -4.30 16.05
CA ASP A 104 6.07 -5.15 17.17
C ASP A 104 4.90 -5.36 18.14
N PRO A 105 3.91 -6.19 17.76
CA PRO A 105 2.72 -6.43 18.59
C PRO A 105 3.03 -7.04 19.96
N LEU A 106 4.20 -7.67 20.12
CA LEU A 106 4.64 -8.30 21.36
C LEU A 106 5.52 -7.40 22.23
N ASN A 107 5.86 -6.19 21.75
CA ASN A 107 6.73 -5.22 22.43
C ASN A 107 8.07 -5.82 22.90
N ILE A 108 8.67 -6.68 22.07
CA ILE A 108 9.96 -7.36 22.33
C ILE A 108 11.15 -6.51 21.85
N LYS A 109 10.92 -5.63 20.89
CA LYS A 109 11.91 -4.75 20.26
C LYS A 109 12.04 -3.45 21.05
N GLN A 110 13.27 -2.93 21.11
CA GLN A 110 13.53 -1.62 21.73
C GLN A 110 13.01 -0.47 20.86
N SER A 111 12.80 0.70 21.47
CA SER A 111 12.47 1.95 20.77
C SER A 111 13.52 2.27 19.69
N GLY A 112 13.07 2.65 18.49
CA GLY A 112 13.94 2.97 17.35
C GLY A 112 14.29 1.80 16.44
N ASN A 113 13.76 0.59 16.68
CA ASN A 113 14.03 -0.59 15.85
C ASN A 113 13.33 -0.57 14.47
N GLU A 114 12.59 0.49 14.13
CA GLU A 114 12.09 0.70 12.77
C GLU A 114 13.16 1.25 11.82
N PHE A 115 14.25 1.82 12.34
CA PHE A 115 15.32 2.42 11.54
C PHE A 115 16.41 1.40 11.17
N PRO A 116 17.02 1.50 9.97
CA PRO A 116 16.70 2.43 8.89
C PRO A 116 15.33 2.13 8.26
N LEU A 117 14.49 3.16 8.11
CA LEU A 117 13.14 3.03 7.59
C LEU A 117 13.09 3.43 6.12
N ILE A 118 12.57 2.55 5.26
CA ILE A 118 12.29 2.81 3.85
C ILE A 118 10.82 3.25 3.72
N LEU A 119 10.61 4.43 3.14
CA LEU A 119 9.28 4.99 2.83
C LEU A 119 8.80 4.53 1.44
N GLY A 120 7.64 5.02 0.99
CA GLY A 120 7.01 4.64 -0.29
C GLY A 120 5.94 3.59 -0.07
N ARG A 121 4.69 3.93 -0.42
CA ARG A 121 3.51 3.06 -0.24
C ARG A 121 2.99 2.46 -1.54
N ASP A 122 3.42 2.97 -2.68
CA ASP A 122 3.03 2.44 -3.99
C ASP A 122 4.20 1.73 -4.65
N VAL A 123 3.90 0.61 -5.31
CA VAL A 123 4.88 -0.10 -6.15
C VAL A 123 4.21 -0.59 -7.42
N SER A 124 4.94 -0.47 -8.53
CA SER A 124 4.74 -1.29 -9.72
C SER A 124 6.09 -1.90 -10.11
N GLY A 125 6.10 -3.21 -10.35
CA GLY A 125 7.34 -3.94 -10.50
C GLY A 125 7.15 -5.37 -11.01
N VAL A 126 8.20 -6.17 -10.88
CA VAL A 126 8.25 -7.54 -11.38
C VAL A 126 8.59 -8.49 -10.25
N ILE A 127 7.84 -9.59 -10.12
CA ILE A 127 8.14 -10.63 -9.12
C ILE A 127 9.47 -11.30 -9.44
N MET A 128 10.36 -11.34 -8.45
CA MET A 128 11.67 -11.98 -8.51
C MET A 128 11.68 -13.36 -7.86
N GLU A 129 10.94 -13.53 -6.77
CA GLU A 129 10.89 -14.76 -6.00
C GLU A 129 9.55 -14.86 -5.25
N CYS A 130 9.08 -16.09 -5.06
CA CYS A 130 7.85 -16.40 -4.35
C CYS A 130 8.10 -17.39 -3.22
N GLY A 131 7.42 -17.18 -2.10
CA GLY A 131 7.33 -18.18 -1.04
C GLY A 131 6.48 -19.38 -1.48
N LEU A 132 6.64 -20.49 -0.75
CA LEU A 132 6.07 -21.79 -1.11
C LEU A 132 4.53 -21.84 -1.15
N ASP A 133 3.85 -20.93 -0.43
CA ASP A 133 2.39 -20.87 -0.35
C ASP A 133 1.77 -19.87 -1.33
N VAL A 134 2.58 -19.20 -2.16
CA VAL A 134 2.10 -18.30 -3.20
C VAL A 134 1.60 -19.11 -4.40
N LYS A 135 0.29 -19.04 -4.68
CA LYS A 135 -0.36 -19.88 -5.70
C LYS A 135 -0.74 -19.17 -7.00
N TYR A 136 -1.09 -17.88 -6.90
CA TYR A 136 -1.68 -17.13 -8.03
C TYR A 136 -0.67 -16.25 -8.76
N PHE A 137 0.56 -16.20 -8.27
CA PHE A 137 1.62 -15.38 -8.82
C PHE A 137 2.87 -16.23 -9.00
N LYS A 138 3.72 -15.83 -9.95
CA LYS A 138 5.00 -16.48 -10.25
C LYS A 138 6.06 -15.45 -10.57
N GLU A 139 7.32 -15.91 -10.55
CA GLU A 139 8.44 -15.11 -11.05
C GLU A 139 8.14 -14.54 -12.44
N ARG A 140 8.56 -13.29 -12.66
CA ARG A 140 8.36 -12.47 -13.87
C ARG A 140 6.96 -11.92 -14.09
N ASP A 141 5.99 -12.19 -13.22
CA ASP A 141 4.71 -11.49 -13.30
C ASP A 141 4.91 -9.99 -13.00
N GLU A 142 4.26 -9.15 -13.80
CA GLU A 142 4.19 -7.70 -13.58
C GLU A 142 3.07 -7.39 -12.59
N VAL A 143 3.42 -6.80 -11.46
CA VAL A 143 2.51 -6.56 -10.34
C VAL A 143 2.52 -5.11 -9.88
N TRP A 144 1.47 -4.74 -9.19
CA TRP A 144 1.35 -3.49 -8.44
C TRP A 144 0.79 -3.74 -7.04
N ALA A 145 1.05 -2.82 -6.11
CA ALA A 145 0.61 -2.98 -4.73
C ALA A 145 0.53 -1.64 -3.98
N SER A 146 -0.34 -1.60 -2.98
CA SER A 146 -0.36 -0.60 -1.91
C SER A 146 0.21 -1.22 -0.65
N ILE A 147 1.39 -0.78 -0.23
CA ILE A 147 2.14 -1.33 0.91
C ILE A 147 1.60 -0.76 2.22
N PRO A 148 1.25 -1.62 3.21
CA PRO A 148 0.83 -1.15 4.52
C PRO A 148 1.91 -0.30 5.21
N PRO A 149 1.55 0.79 5.91
CA PRO A 149 2.51 1.77 6.41
C PRO A 149 3.43 1.26 7.53
N TRP A 150 3.11 0.13 8.17
CA TRP A 150 3.97 -0.50 9.16
C TRP A 150 5.10 -1.34 8.54
N LYS A 151 5.03 -1.71 7.25
CA LYS A 151 6.08 -2.46 6.54
C LYS A 151 7.16 -1.53 5.95
N GLN A 152 8.30 -2.12 5.58
CA GLN A 152 9.33 -1.45 4.77
C GLN A 152 8.76 -1.12 3.38
N GLY A 153 9.11 0.05 2.86
CA GLY A 153 8.50 0.63 1.66
C GLY A 153 9.17 0.32 0.32
N SER A 154 8.65 0.98 -0.71
CA SER A 154 9.03 0.80 -2.11
C SER A 154 10.08 1.79 -2.63
N LEU A 155 10.58 2.74 -1.82
CA LEU A 155 11.72 3.59 -2.20
C LEU A 155 13.05 2.83 -2.10
N ALA A 156 13.09 1.63 -2.68
CA ALA A 156 14.20 0.70 -2.71
C ALA A 156 14.19 -0.10 -4.01
N GLU A 157 15.30 -0.76 -4.36
CA GLU A 157 15.36 -1.60 -5.57
C GLU A 157 14.44 -2.83 -5.48
N PHE A 158 14.24 -3.36 -4.27
CA PHE A 158 13.38 -4.52 -4.02
C PHE A 158 12.51 -4.30 -2.79
N VAL A 159 11.34 -4.94 -2.77
CA VAL A 159 10.43 -4.91 -1.63
C VAL A 159 9.78 -6.28 -1.42
N VAL A 160 9.56 -6.65 -0.15
CA VAL A 160 8.83 -7.86 0.23
C VAL A 160 7.37 -7.53 0.52
N LEU A 161 6.45 -8.31 -0.04
CA LEU A 161 5.01 -8.13 0.10
C LEU A 161 4.32 -9.46 0.36
N SER A 162 3.20 -9.43 1.05
CA SER A 162 2.35 -10.62 1.16
C SER A 162 1.56 -10.83 -0.14
N GLY A 163 1.31 -12.08 -0.52
CA GLY A 163 0.54 -12.41 -1.74
C GLY A 163 -0.89 -11.85 -1.78
N ASN A 164 -1.45 -11.47 -0.63
CA ASN A 164 -2.76 -10.80 -0.52
C ASN A 164 -2.70 -9.27 -0.64
N GLU A 165 -1.50 -8.68 -0.70
CA GLU A 165 -1.28 -7.23 -0.86
C GLU A 165 -1.01 -6.85 -2.32
N ILE A 166 -0.68 -7.82 -3.16
CA ILE A 166 -0.31 -7.63 -4.57
C ILE A 166 -1.44 -7.99 -5.53
N SER A 167 -1.41 -7.38 -6.70
CA SER A 167 -2.26 -7.72 -7.85
C SER A 167 -1.46 -7.62 -9.14
N LEU A 168 -1.92 -8.27 -10.21
CA LEU A 168 -1.32 -8.08 -11.54
C LEU A 168 -1.56 -6.63 -11.98
N LYS A 169 -0.53 -5.96 -12.48
CA LYS A 169 -0.70 -4.60 -13.00
C LYS A 169 -1.53 -4.63 -14.28
N PRO A 170 -2.34 -3.59 -14.59
CA PRO A 170 -3.01 -3.48 -15.88
C PRO A 170 -1.99 -3.52 -17.03
N LYS A 171 -2.23 -4.39 -18.02
CA LYS A 171 -1.32 -4.54 -19.18
C LYS A 171 -1.21 -3.28 -20.03
N SER A 172 -2.25 -2.43 -20.01
CA SER A 172 -2.31 -1.18 -20.75
C SER A 172 -1.48 -0.05 -20.14
N LEU A 173 -0.97 -0.23 -18.92
CA LEU A 173 -0.21 0.80 -18.21
C LEU A 173 1.27 0.43 -18.16
N SER A 174 2.13 1.43 -18.34
CA SER A 174 3.54 1.35 -17.97
C SER A 174 3.69 1.17 -16.45
N HIS A 175 4.88 0.77 -15.99
CA HIS A 175 5.13 0.71 -14.55
C HIS A 175 4.99 2.07 -13.87
N THR A 176 5.42 3.15 -14.51
CA THR A 176 5.29 4.52 -13.99
C THR A 176 3.83 4.92 -13.78
N GLU A 177 2.96 4.69 -14.77
CA GLU A 177 1.53 4.95 -14.64
C GLU A 177 0.86 4.03 -13.62
N ALA A 178 1.20 2.74 -13.63
CA ALA A 178 0.66 1.79 -12.68
C ALA A 178 1.07 2.13 -11.23
N ALA A 179 2.27 2.65 -10.98
CA ALA A 179 2.73 3.00 -9.65
C ALA A 179 2.03 4.25 -9.06
N SER A 180 1.26 5.01 -9.84
CA SER A 180 0.55 6.21 -9.32
C SER A 180 -0.85 5.91 -8.76
N ILE A 181 -1.28 4.64 -8.76
CA ILE A 181 -2.69 4.25 -8.56
C ILE A 181 -2.95 3.52 -7.22
N PRO A 182 -2.17 2.50 -6.80
CA PRO A 182 -2.63 1.54 -5.80
C PRO A 182 -3.09 2.15 -4.47
N TYR A 183 -2.33 3.06 -3.88
CA TYR A 183 -2.61 3.64 -2.58
C TYR A 183 -3.83 4.55 -2.62
N VAL A 184 -3.91 5.43 -3.63
CA VAL A 184 -5.06 6.34 -3.81
C VAL A 184 -6.32 5.57 -4.22
N ALA A 185 -6.20 4.53 -5.03
CA ALA A 185 -7.30 3.66 -5.42
C ALA A 185 -7.84 2.87 -4.23
N ASN A 186 -6.96 2.27 -3.42
CA ASN A 186 -7.36 1.54 -2.23
C ASN A 186 -8.01 2.46 -1.18
N THR A 187 -7.49 3.69 -1.03
CA THR A 187 -8.07 4.71 -0.16
C THR A 187 -9.48 5.11 -0.64
N THR A 188 -9.61 5.38 -1.94
CA THR A 188 -10.90 5.72 -2.56
C THR A 188 -11.91 4.58 -2.44
N TRP A 189 -11.47 3.35 -2.70
CA TRP A 189 -12.30 2.15 -2.59
C TRP A 189 -12.78 1.94 -1.15
N SER A 190 -11.88 2.07 -0.18
CA SER A 190 -12.24 1.98 1.24
C SER A 190 -13.29 3.03 1.60
N ALA A 191 -13.11 4.28 1.17
CA ALA A 191 -14.02 5.36 1.51
C ALA A 191 -15.40 5.23 0.84
N LEU A 192 -15.43 5.02 -0.48
CA LEU A 192 -16.68 5.02 -1.24
C LEU A 192 -17.41 3.68 -1.18
N VAL A 193 -16.68 2.57 -1.23
CA VAL A 193 -17.27 1.22 -1.27
C VAL A 193 -17.46 0.67 0.13
N ASN A 194 -16.39 0.49 0.89
CA ASN A 194 -16.46 -0.19 2.17
C ASN A 194 -17.23 0.64 3.21
N THR A 195 -16.92 1.94 3.32
CA THR A 195 -17.58 2.84 4.28
C THR A 195 -18.86 3.46 3.68
N GLY A 196 -18.75 4.02 2.46
CA GLY A 196 -19.85 4.66 1.75
C GLY A 196 -20.95 3.69 1.31
N GLY A 197 -20.62 2.43 1.05
CA GLY A 197 -21.58 1.43 0.56
C GLY A 197 -21.97 1.63 -0.90
N LEU A 198 -21.24 2.46 -1.66
CA LEU A 198 -21.44 2.61 -3.09
C LEU A 198 -20.83 1.43 -3.85
N ASN A 199 -21.47 1.02 -4.92
CA ASN A 199 -20.95 0.05 -5.86
C ASN A 199 -21.54 0.34 -7.26
N LYS A 200 -21.06 -0.40 -8.26
CA LYS A 200 -21.51 -0.27 -9.65
C LYS A 200 -23.03 -0.40 -9.83
N ASP A 201 -23.72 -1.12 -8.95
CA ASP A 201 -25.14 -1.47 -9.10
C ASP A 201 -26.05 -0.45 -8.40
N ASN A 202 -25.53 0.35 -7.45
CA ASN A 202 -26.32 1.32 -6.68
C ASN A 202 -25.88 2.79 -6.83
N CYS A 203 -24.78 3.05 -7.55
CA CYS A 203 -24.24 4.40 -7.73
C CYS A 203 -24.96 5.19 -8.84
N ALA A 204 -25.66 4.51 -9.76
CA ALA A 204 -26.40 5.18 -10.82
C ALA A 204 -27.41 6.18 -10.22
N LYS A 205 -27.44 7.42 -10.76
CA LYS A 205 -28.30 8.53 -10.29
C LYS A 205 -28.00 9.05 -8.88
N LYS A 206 -26.97 8.54 -8.19
CA LYS A 206 -26.52 9.12 -6.92
C LYS A 206 -25.79 10.44 -7.19
N ARG A 207 -26.00 11.42 -6.31
CA ARG A 207 -25.28 12.69 -6.31
C ARG A 207 -24.15 12.62 -5.29
N ILE A 208 -22.91 12.70 -5.76
CA ILE A 208 -21.72 12.61 -4.91
C ILE A 208 -20.98 13.94 -4.97
N LEU A 209 -20.62 14.48 -3.79
CA LEU A 209 -19.70 15.60 -3.66
C LEU A 209 -18.31 15.09 -3.28
N ILE A 210 -17.28 15.51 -4.00
CA ILE A 210 -15.87 15.29 -3.64
C ILE A 210 -15.26 16.63 -3.25
N ILE A 211 -14.93 16.80 -1.97
CA ILE A 211 -14.21 17.98 -1.49
C ILE A 211 -12.72 17.74 -1.72
N GLY A 212 -12.06 18.61 -2.49
CA GLY A 212 -10.66 18.44 -2.89
C GLY A 212 -10.47 17.43 -4.04
N GLY A 213 -11.14 17.66 -5.18
CA GLY A 213 -11.19 16.72 -6.30
C GLY A 213 -9.94 16.63 -7.19
N SER A 214 -9.00 17.57 -7.09
CA SER A 214 -7.83 17.65 -7.97
C SER A 214 -6.60 16.85 -7.51
N GLY A 215 -6.62 16.29 -6.30
CA GLY A 215 -5.55 15.44 -5.77
C GLY A 215 -5.66 13.96 -6.20
N GLY A 216 -4.72 13.11 -5.76
CA GLY A 216 -4.67 11.70 -6.19
C GLY A 216 -5.93 10.88 -5.88
N VAL A 217 -6.52 11.04 -4.69
CA VAL A 217 -7.80 10.39 -4.34
C VAL A 217 -8.94 10.99 -5.17
N GLY A 218 -9.02 12.31 -5.26
CA GLY A 218 -10.10 13.00 -5.97
C GLY A 218 -10.16 12.62 -7.45
N THR A 219 -9.02 12.59 -8.15
CA THR A 219 -8.95 12.26 -9.57
C THR A 219 -9.35 10.81 -9.87
N PHE A 220 -8.99 9.86 -8.99
CA PHE A 220 -9.44 8.48 -9.10
C PHE A 220 -10.93 8.35 -8.76
N ALA A 221 -11.41 9.02 -7.70
CA ALA A 221 -12.80 9.00 -7.27
C ALA A 221 -13.76 9.53 -8.34
N ILE A 222 -13.42 10.64 -9.02
CA ILE A 222 -14.22 11.18 -10.12
C ILE A 222 -14.44 10.08 -11.17
N GLN A 223 -13.35 9.52 -11.71
CA GLN A 223 -13.43 8.54 -12.80
C GLN A 223 -14.19 7.27 -12.38
N MET A 224 -13.96 6.77 -11.17
CA MET A 224 -14.64 5.58 -10.66
C MET A 224 -16.15 5.80 -10.52
N LEU A 225 -16.57 6.92 -9.94
CA LEU A 225 -18.00 7.26 -9.78
C LEU A 225 -18.68 7.49 -11.14
N LYS A 226 -17.98 8.12 -12.08
CA LYS A 226 -18.49 8.30 -13.45
C LYS A 226 -18.62 6.99 -14.20
N ALA A 227 -17.67 6.06 -14.04
CA ALA A 227 -17.77 4.71 -14.60
C ALA A 227 -18.98 3.93 -14.06
N TRP A 228 -19.51 4.30 -12.88
CA TRP A 228 -20.72 3.72 -12.30
C TRP A 228 -22.00 4.55 -12.52
N GLY A 229 -21.94 5.58 -13.37
CA GLY A 229 -23.10 6.42 -13.70
C GLY A 229 -23.55 7.38 -12.60
N GLY A 230 -22.66 7.71 -11.65
CA GLY A 230 -22.90 8.73 -10.63
C GLY A 230 -22.85 10.15 -11.20
N HIS A 231 -23.55 11.06 -10.53
CA HIS A 231 -23.44 12.50 -10.75
C HIS A 231 -22.43 13.08 -9.76
N VAL A 232 -21.32 13.64 -10.26
CA VAL A 232 -20.16 14.04 -9.48
C VAL A 232 -20.03 15.56 -9.48
N THR A 233 -20.16 16.14 -8.29
CA THR A 233 -19.77 17.52 -8.00
C THR A 233 -18.42 17.52 -7.30
N VAL A 234 -17.52 18.42 -7.66
CA VAL A 234 -16.19 18.53 -7.03
C VAL A 234 -15.87 19.95 -6.60
N THR A 235 -15.14 20.10 -5.50
CA THR A 235 -14.43 21.35 -5.20
C THR A 235 -12.97 21.24 -5.61
N CYS A 236 -12.44 22.26 -6.30
CA CYS A 236 -11.02 22.36 -6.61
C CYS A 236 -10.63 23.84 -6.78
N SER A 237 -9.34 24.13 -6.99
CA SER A 237 -8.90 25.46 -7.38
C SER A 237 -9.20 25.71 -8.87
N GLN A 238 -9.36 26.99 -9.25
CA GLN A 238 -9.70 27.39 -10.62
C GLN A 238 -8.78 26.78 -11.70
N ASN A 239 -7.48 26.69 -11.43
CA ASN A 239 -6.51 26.12 -12.37
C ASN A 239 -6.70 24.62 -12.64
N ALA A 240 -7.41 23.90 -11.77
CA ALA A 240 -7.69 22.48 -11.92
C ALA A 240 -9.06 22.20 -12.57
N GLU A 241 -9.90 23.23 -12.79
CA GLU A 241 -11.28 23.04 -13.27
C GLU A 241 -11.33 22.27 -14.59
N ARG A 242 -10.57 22.71 -15.60
CA ARG A 242 -10.55 22.04 -16.91
C ARG A 242 -10.11 20.58 -16.79
N PHE A 243 -9.16 20.30 -15.90
CA PHE A 243 -8.64 18.96 -15.68
C PHE A 243 -9.70 18.05 -15.05
N VAL A 244 -10.33 18.46 -13.94
CA VAL A 244 -11.34 17.63 -13.27
C VAL A 244 -12.62 17.44 -14.11
N ARG A 245 -12.99 18.42 -14.94
CA ARG A 245 -14.05 18.25 -15.94
C ARG A 245 -13.66 17.22 -17.00
N GLY A 246 -12.41 17.24 -17.46
CA GLY A 246 -11.88 16.24 -18.39
C GLY A 246 -11.91 14.81 -17.83
N LEU A 247 -11.84 14.66 -16.50
CA LEU A 247 -12.03 13.37 -15.81
C LEU A 247 -13.51 12.96 -15.66
N GLY A 248 -14.44 13.86 -15.93
CA GLY A 248 -15.89 13.60 -15.94
C GLY A 248 -16.70 14.26 -14.83
N ALA A 249 -16.14 15.21 -14.07
CA ALA A 249 -16.94 15.98 -13.10
C ALA A 249 -18.07 16.76 -13.79
N ASP A 250 -19.31 16.60 -13.32
CA ASP A 250 -20.50 17.26 -13.88
C ASP A 250 -20.57 18.72 -13.42
N HIS A 251 -20.25 18.97 -12.15
CA HIS A 251 -20.20 20.30 -11.55
C HIS A 251 -18.89 20.52 -10.82
N VAL A 252 -18.33 21.72 -10.95
CA VAL A 252 -17.10 22.14 -10.29
C VAL A 252 -17.39 23.44 -9.54
N VAL A 253 -16.95 23.50 -8.29
CA VAL A 253 -17.00 24.70 -7.45
C VAL A 253 -15.57 25.12 -7.14
N ASP A 254 -15.19 26.31 -7.57
CA ASP A 254 -13.87 26.88 -7.25
C ASP A 254 -13.83 27.37 -5.80
N TYR A 255 -12.99 26.75 -4.98
CA TYR A 255 -12.82 27.19 -3.59
C TYR A 255 -11.98 28.47 -3.46
N THR A 256 -11.36 28.95 -4.53
CA THR A 256 -10.60 30.21 -4.53
C THR A 256 -11.44 31.44 -4.87
N ALA A 257 -12.65 31.24 -5.39
CA ALA A 257 -13.56 32.32 -5.81
C ALA A 257 -14.38 32.92 -4.65
N GLY A 258 -14.38 32.29 -3.47
CA GLY A 258 -15.17 32.71 -2.31
C GLY A 258 -15.61 31.52 -1.46
N PRO A 259 -16.55 31.74 -0.52
CA PRO A 259 -17.10 30.66 0.31
C PRO A 259 -17.77 29.58 -0.56
N VAL A 260 -17.28 28.34 -0.48
CA VAL A 260 -17.81 27.21 -1.26
C VAL A 260 -19.23 26.80 -0.87
N GLU A 261 -19.68 27.18 0.33
CA GLU A 261 -20.96 26.77 0.89
C GLU A 261 -22.15 27.27 0.07
N GLU A 262 -22.13 28.53 -0.36
CA GLU A 262 -23.24 29.15 -1.09
C GLU A 262 -23.52 28.45 -2.43
N PRO A 263 -22.55 28.29 -3.35
CA PRO A 263 -22.81 27.58 -4.60
C PRO A 263 -23.17 26.10 -4.37
N LEU A 264 -22.65 25.46 -3.33
CA LEU A 264 -23.01 24.08 -3.01
C LEU A 264 -24.44 23.96 -2.43
N ARG A 265 -24.89 24.92 -1.61
CA ARG A 265 -26.26 24.97 -1.06
C ARG A 265 -27.31 25.23 -2.14
N ALA A 266 -26.94 25.89 -3.23
CA ALA A 266 -27.80 26.12 -4.39
C ALA A 266 -28.05 24.84 -5.22
N LEU A 267 -27.24 23.79 -5.04
CA LEU A 267 -27.42 22.50 -5.71
C LEU A 267 -28.40 21.60 -4.93
N GLU A 268 -28.97 20.63 -5.63
CA GLU A 268 -29.66 19.52 -4.98
C GLU A 268 -28.71 18.75 -4.05
N LYS A 269 -29.26 18.37 -2.88
CA LYS A 269 -28.55 17.64 -1.82
C LYS A 269 -27.89 16.35 -2.29
N PHE A 270 -26.82 15.96 -1.61
CA PHE A 270 -25.98 14.82 -1.98
C PHE A 270 -26.39 13.53 -1.25
N ASP A 271 -26.21 12.40 -1.93
CA ASP A 271 -26.33 11.07 -1.35
C ASP A 271 -25.06 10.66 -0.60
N LEU A 272 -23.90 11.16 -1.03
CA LEU A 272 -22.63 10.91 -0.37
C LEU A 272 -21.70 12.12 -0.52
N ILE A 273 -20.95 12.44 0.54
CA ILE A 273 -19.86 13.42 0.50
C ILE A 273 -18.56 12.70 0.85
N LEU A 274 -17.57 12.78 -0.03
CA LEU A 274 -16.19 12.37 0.21
C LEU A 274 -15.36 13.61 0.53
N ASP A 275 -14.88 13.70 1.76
CA ASP A 275 -14.06 14.81 2.22
C ASP A 275 -12.58 14.42 2.34
N ASN A 276 -11.76 14.93 1.41
CA ASN A 276 -10.31 14.74 1.41
C ASN A 276 -9.54 15.84 2.15
N ILE A 277 -10.22 16.86 2.67
CA ILE A 277 -9.61 18.06 3.26
C ILE A 277 -9.71 18.03 4.78
N GLY A 278 -10.90 17.80 5.32
CA GLY A 278 -11.14 17.81 6.77
C GLY A 278 -11.08 19.20 7.40
N GLY A 279 -10.88 19.21 8.72
CA GLY A 279 -10.88 20.43 9.51
C GLY A 279 -12.29 20.99 9.65
N ASN A 280 -12.52 22.22 9.18
CA ASN A 280 -13.81 22.90 9.35
C ASN A 280 -14.85 22.52 8.27
N THR A 281 -14.50 21.68 7.28
CA THR A 281 -15.41 21.20 6.24
C THR A 281 -16.65 20.51 6.80
N GLU A 282 -16.48 19.71 7.86
CA GLU A 282 -17.57 18.96 8.48
C GLU A 282 -18.69 19.87 9.03
N GLN A 283 -18.35 21.09 9.47
CA GLN A 283 -19.30 22.01 10.08
C GLN A 283 -20.43 22.44 9.13
N TRP A 284 -20.16 22.53 7.83
CA TRP A 284 -21.14 22.95 6.82
C TRP A 284 -21.49 21.84 5.83
N ALA A 285 -20.57 20.90 5.55
CA ALA A 285 -20.79 19.89 4.53
C ALA A 285 -21.89 18.89 4.92
N LEU A 286 -22.07 18.61 6.22
CA LEU A 286 -23.14 17.73 6.71
C LEU A 286 -24.53 18.23 6.31
N GLU A 287 -24.73 19.55 6.26
CA GLU A 287 -26.01 20.16 5.86
C GLU A 287 -26.33 19.89 4.38
N LEU A 288 -25.35 19.56 3.55
CA LEU A 288 -25.51 19.33 2.12
C LEU A 288 -26.02 17.91 1.80
N LEU A 289 -26.10 17.01 2.78
CA LEU A 289 -26.63 15.66 2.59
C LEU A 289 -28.17 15.63 2.50
N LYS A 290 -28.69 14.63 1.79
CA LYS A 290 -30.13 14.34 1.76
C LYS A 290 -30.60 13.83 3.14
N PRO A 291 -31.51 14.53 3.83
CA PRO A 291 -31.93 14.15 5.18
C PRO A 291 -32.75 12.85 5.14
N TRP A 292 -32.57 11.98 6.15
CA TRP A 292 -33.37 10.76 6.37
C TRP A 292 -33.36 9.72 5.24
N THR A 293 -32.34 9.73 4.37
CA THR A 293 -32.25 8.81 3.21
C THR A 293 -31.12 7.77 3.31
N GLY A 294 -30.40 7.75 4.44
CA GLY A 294 -29.17 6.97 4.58
C GLY A 294 -27.97 7.58 3.84
N ALA A 295 -28.04 8.86 3.49
CA ALA A 295 -26.92 9.60 2.92
C ALA A 295 -25.74 9.64 3.90
N LYS A 296 -24.50 9.61 3.37
CA LYS A 296 -23.30 9.45 4.19
C LYS A 296 -22.26 10.54 3.97
N TYR A 297 -21.66 10.96 5.07
CA TYR A 297 -20.42 11.73 5.07
C TYR A 297 -19.25 10.78 5.32
N VAL A 298 -18.23 10.82 4.46
CA VAL A 298 -17.02 10.03 4.63
C VAL A 298 -15.82 10.96 4.54
N HIS A 299 -15.11 11.12 5.65
CA HIS A 299 -13.88 11.90 5.73
C HIS A 299 -12.66 10.98 5.83
N LEU A 300 -11.61 11.31 5.08
CA LEU A 300 -10.31 10.64 5.18
C LEU A 300 -9.51 11.19 6.35
N SER A 301 -9.84 10.71 7.56
CA SER A 301 -9.16 11.15 8.77
C SER A 301 -7.70 10.69 8.83
N PRO A 302 -6.78 11.54 9.31
CA PRO A 302 -5.46 11.10 9.70
C PRO A 302 -5.55 10.10 10.88
N LEU A 303 -4.79 8.99 10.83
CA LEU A 303 -4.46 8.05 11.93
C LEU A 303 -4.13 8.68 13.30
N SER A 304 -3.77 9.96 13.35
CA SER A 304 -3.76 10.75 14.59
C SER A 304 -4.12 12.21 14.28
N SER A 305 -5.37 12.61 14.47
CA SER A 305 -5.61 13.99 14.87
C SER A 305 -5.03 14.12 16.27
N LYS A 306 -3.98 14.91 16.47
CA LYS A 306 -3.78 15.49 17.80
C LYS A 306 -5.12 16.13 18.16
N THR A 307 -5.75 15.69 19.24
CA THR A 307 -6.70 16.51 19.97
C THR A 307 -6.07 17.91 20.06
N ARG A 308 -6.79 18.95 19.63
CA ARG A 308 -6.39 20.34 19.85
C ARG A 308 -5.90 20.44 21.30
N THR A 309 -4.60 20.66 21.48
CA THR A 309 -4.11 21.23 22.72
C THR A 309 -4.31 22.73 22.58
N ASP A 310 -4.97 23.35 23.56
CA ASP A 310 -5.37 24.77 23.61
C ASP A 310 -4.19 25.78 23.56
N SER A 311 -3.01 25.38 23.11
CA SER A 311 -1.79 26.19 23.09
C SER A 311 -1.48 26.87 21.75
N GLU A 312 -2.25 26.64 20.68
CA GLU A 312 -2.00 27.25 19.36
C GLU A 312 -2.94 28.44 19.03
N LEU A 313 -3.79 28.86 19.97
CA LEU A 313 -4.64 30.05 19.84
C LEU A 313 -4.01 31.35 20.41
N GLN A 314 -2.72 31.34 20.74
CA GLN A 314 -2.07 32.52 21.32
C GLN A 314 -0.97 33.20 20.49
N MET A 315 -0.70 32.77 19.25
CA MET A 315 0.14 33.55 18.33
C MET A 315 -0.30 33.42 16.87
N ALA A 316 -1.35 34.17 16.50
CA ALA A 316 -1.57 34.77 15.19
C ALA A 316 -2.68 35.82 15.30
#